data_AF-A0AAU4JR64-F1
#
_entry.id   AF-A0AAU4JR64-F1
#
_cell.length_a   1.000
_cell.length_b   1.000
_cell.length_c   1.000
_cell.angle_alpha   90.00
_cell.angle_beta   90.00
_cell.angle_gamma   90.00
#
_symmetry.space_group_name_H-M   'P 1'
#
loop_
_entity.id
_entity.type
_entity.pdbx_description
1 polymer ?
#
loop_
_entity_poly.entity_id
_entity_poly.type
_entity_poly.pdbx_seq_one_letter_code
_entity_poly.pdbx_strand_id
1 'polypeptide(L)'
;MLGQDLADAGLGQVEMLVEYQLPLTSKRVDVVLAGVDPRTSDDSFIVVELKQWSYAESHEGSDTLVAVEHASGPRLHPGVQVELYCEYLTDFLGILAEQQNPVRGAAYLHNATDRDIRDLFDRQATEQSRIFTKQRRGQFLDYLRTHLAPASGAGAADRFLTSSVRPSRHLLRYATQELKDRSRFTLLDEQRVAYELVLHAVEKAQSADRKTAPGDDLG
;
A
#
# COMPACT_ATOMS: atom_id res chain seq x y z
N MET A 1 -13.59 2.38 13.54
CA MET A 1 -12.93 1.08 13.75
C MET A 1 -11.49 1.28 14.20
N LEU A 2 -10.61 1.81 13.35
CA LEU A 2 -9.18 2.00 13.68
C LEU A 2 -8.91 2.81 14.96
N GLY A 3 -9.65 3.89 15.23
CA GLY A 3 -9.49 4.64 16.49
C GLY A 3 -9.79 3.80 17.75
N GLN A 4 -10.76 2.89 17.69
CA GLN A 4 -11.02 1.93 18.79
C GLN A 4 -9.90 0.91 18.88
N ASP A 5 -9.36 0.46 17.74
CA ASP A 5 -8.21 -0.45 17.71
C ASP A 5 -6.97 0.18 18.37
N LEU A 6 -6.72 1.48 18.13
CA LEU A 6 -5.65 2.21 18.84
C LEU A 6 -5.92 2.29 20.34
N ALA A 7 -7.15 2.59 20.76
CA ALA A 7 -7.50 2.61 22.18
C ALA A 7 -7.28 1.24 22.85
N ASP A 8 -7.76 0.16 22.22
CA ASP A 8 -7.58 -1.21 22.69
C ASP A 8 -6.09 -1.65 22.67
N ALA A 9 -5.29 -1.09 21.76
CA ALA A 9 -3.86 -1.29 21.72
C ALA A 9 -3.11 -0.56 22.85
N GLY A 10 -3.76 0.38 23.57
CA GLY A 10 -3.11 1.28 24.52
C GLY A 10 -2.38 2.46 23.84
N LEU A 11 -2.70 2.72 22.57
CA LEU A 11 -2.06 3.70 21.70
C LEU A 11 -2.92 4.95 21.47
N GLY A 12 -3.80 5.29 22.42
CA GLY A 12 -4.73 6.43 22.28
C GLY A 12 -4.07 7.81 22.22
N GLN A 13 -2.75 7.91 22.39
CA GLN A 13 -1.97 9.14 22.24
C GLN A 13 -1.19 9.21 20.90
N VAL A 14 -1.26 8.16 20.07
CA VAL A 14 -0.76 8.20 18.69
C VAL A 14 -1.67 9.08 17.86
N GLU A 15 -1.09 9.91 17.01
CA GLU A 15 -1.85 10.79 16.13
C GLU A 15 -2.31 10.06 14.87
N MET A 16 -3.53 10.36 14.44
CA MET A 16 -4.11 9.85 13.20
C MET A 16 -4.28 10.97 12.19
N LEU A 17 -3.49 10.95 11.12
CA LEU A 17 -3.68 11.82 9.97
C LEU A 17 -4.60 11.12 8.98
N VAL A 18 -5.88 11.47 9.02
CA VAL A 18 -6.93 10.83 8.20
C VAL A 18 -7.03 11.50 6.84
N GLU A 19 -7.22 10.71 5.77
CA GLU A 19 -7.36 11.16 4.38
C GLU A 19 -6.17 12.03 3.93
N TYR A 20 -4.96 11.64 4.34
CA TYR A 20 -3.73 12.38 4.07
C TYR A 20 -3.44 12.42 2.57
N GLN A 21 -3.38 13.62 2.01
CA GLN A 21 -3.09 13.82 0.60
C GLN A 21 -1.60 13.68 0.33
N LEU A 22 -1.24 12.78 -0.60
CA LEU A 22 0.15 12.61 -1.01
C LEU A 22 0.66 13.89 -1.70
N PRO A 23 1.90 14.33 -1.40
CA PRO A 23 2.50 15.50 -2.03
C PRO A 23 2.37 15.47 -3.55
N LEU A 24 2.11 16.62 -4.19
CA LEU A 24 2.11 16.75 -5.66
C LEU A 24 1.14 15.81 -6.42
N THR A 25 0.17 15.18 -5.75
CA THR A 25 -0.90 14.39 -6.37
C THR A 25 -2.26 14.73 -5.78
N SER A 26 -3.35 14.24 -6.40
CA SER A 26 -4.69 14.24 -5.81
C SER A 26 -4.99 12.99 -4.96
N LYS A 27 -4.06 12.03 -4.86
CA LYS A 27 -4.25 10.78 -4.13
C LYS A 27 -4.22 10.98 -2.63
N ARG A 28 -4.96 10.13 -1.92
CA ARG A 28 -5.05 10.11 -0.47
C ARG A 28 -4.70 8.73 0.06
N VAL A 29 -4.06 8.74 1.22
CA VAL A 29 -3.91 7.57 2.09
C VAL A 29 -5.00 7.67 3.14
N ASP A 30 -5.70 6.57 3.41
CA ASP A 30 -6.81 6.57 4.37
C ASP A 30 -6.37 7.08 5.75
N VAL A 31 -5.27 6.54 6.28
CA VAL A 31 -4.68 7.00 7.55
C VAL A 31 -3.16 6.90 7.53
N VAL A 32 -2.49 7.93 8.04
CA VAL A 32 -1.10 7.83 8.51
C VAL A 32 -1.10 7.93 10.03
N LEU A 33 -0.62 6.90 10.70
CA LEU A 33 -0.37 6.91 12.14
C LEU A 33 0.99 7.53 12.38
N ALA A 34 1.04 8.54 13.23
CA ALA A 34 2.27 9.21 13.65
C ALA A 34 2.48 9.04 15.16
N GLY A 35 3.62 8.48 15.53
CA GLY A 35 3.99 8.23 16.91
C GLY A 35 5.50 8.14 17.08
N VAL A 36 5.94 7.37 18.06
CA VAL A 36 7.36 7.16 18.35
C VAL A 36 7.68 5.67 18.38
N ASP A 37 8.87 5.27 17.91
CA ASP A 37 9.33 3.88 17.96
C ASP A 37 9.59 3.50 19.44
N PRO A 38 9.00 2.40 19.95
CA PRO A 38 9.17 1.97 21.34
C PRO A 38 10.60 1.71 21.78
N ARG A 39 11.52 1.46 20.83
CA ARG A 39 12.91 1.05 21.12
C ARG A 39 13.88 2.22 21.02
N THR A 40 13.68 3.10 20.04
CA THR A 40 14.61 4.21 19.79
C THR A 40 14.11 5.56 20.27
N SER A 41 12.79 5.69 20.51
CA SER A 41 12.10 6.97 20.78
C SER A 41 12.16 7.97 19.61
N ASP A 42 12.61 7.55 18.43
CA ASP A 42 12.53 8.35 17.20
C ASP A 42 11.11 8.36 16.63
N ASP A 43 10.87 9.21 15.65
CA ASP A 43 9.60 9.24 14.92
C ASP A 43 9.30 7.89 14.26
N SER A 44 8.05 7.45 14.38
CA SER A 44 7.55 6.24 13.76
C SER A 44 6.24 6.51 13.05
N PHE A 45 6.18 6.08 11.79
CA PHE A 45 5.04 6.29 10.91
C PHE A 45 4.54 4.97 10.34
N ILE A 46 3.23 4.78 10.37
CA ILE A 46 2.56 3.63 9.75
C ILE A 46 1.47 4.15 8.81
N VAL A 47 1.61 3.86 7.52
CA VAL A 47 0.56 4.02 6.51
C VAL A 47 -0.45 2.88 6.70
N VAL A 48 -1.72 3.23 6.85
CA VAL A 48 -2.82 2.28 6.98
C VAL A 48 -3.83 2.52 5.87
N GLU A 49 -4.04 1.50 5.04
CA GLU A 49 -5.11 1.44 4.06
C GLU A 49 -6.26 0.58 4.61
N LEU A 50 -7.49 1.09 4.58
CA LEU A 50 -8.68 0.41 5.09
C LEU A 50 -9.52 -0.09 3.91
N LYS A 51 -9.67 -1.41 3.79
CA LYS A 51 -10.53 -1.99 2.76
C LYS A 51 -11.80 -2.57 3.37
N GLN A 52 -12.93 -2.21 2.77
CA GLN A 52 -14.25 -2.77 3.08
C GLN A 52 -14.55 -4.06 2.31
N TRP A 53 -13.54 -4.67 1.68
CA TRP A 53 -13.73 -5.88 0.87
C TRP A 53 -14.08 -7.07 1.75
N SER A 54 -15.11 -7.80 1.35
CA SER A 54 -15.51 -9.05 1.99
C SER A 54 -14.84 -10.27 1.34
N TYR A 55 -14.60 -10.21 0.02
CA TYR A 55 -13.95 -11.26 -0.75
C TYR A 55 -13.07 -10.65 -1.86
N ALA A 56 -11.88 -11.23 -2.06
CA ALA A 56 -11.00 -10.91 -3.17
C ALA A 56 -10.10 -12.10 -3.49
N GLU A 57 -9.77 -12.29 -4.77
CA GLU A 57 -8.88 -13.36 -5.23
C GLU A 57 -7.85 -12.79 -6.23
N SER A 58 -6.80 -13.56 -6.52
CA SER A 58 -5.81 -13.15 -7.52
C SER A 58 -6.50 -12.96 -8.88
N HIS A 59 -6.21 -11.83 -9.55
CA HIS A 59 -6.74 -11.58 -10.88
C HIS A 59 -5.87 -12.30 -11.92
N GLU A 60 -6.41 -13.34 -12.56
CA GLU A 60 -5.74 -14.10 -13.62
C GLU A 60 -4.34 -14.66 -13.21
N GLY A 61 -4.13 -14.90 -11.92
CA GLY A 61 -2.85 -15.41 -11.39
C GLY A 61 -1.79 -14.32 -11.13
N SER A 62 -2.18 -13.03 -11.23
CA SER A 62 -1.32 -11.90 -10.86
C SER A 62 -1.08 -11.82 -9.35
N ASP A 63 0.13 -11.47 -8.94
CA ASP A 63 0.51 -11.15 -7.57
C ASP A 63 0.35 -9.66 -7.21
N THR A 64 0.08 -8.82 -8.21
CA THR A 64 -0.12 -7.36 -8.06
C THR A 64 -1.57 -6.93 -8.25
N LEU A 65 -2.40 -7.73 -8.94
CA LEU A 65 -3.81 -7.43 -9.21
C LEU A 65 -4.75 -8.46 -8.59
N VAL A 66 -5.90 -7.98 -8.11
CA VAL A 66 -6.94 -8.79 -7.48
C VAL A 66 -8.30 -8.52 -8.10
N ALA A 67 -9.10 -9.57 -8.24
CA ALA A 67 -10.52 -9.47 -8.53
C ALA A 67 -11.27 -9.32 -7.19
N VAL A 68 -12.05 -8.26 -7.04
CA VAL A 68 -12.77 -7.95 -5.81
C VAL A 68 -14.25 -8.17 -6.05
N GLU A 69 -14.92 -8.85 -5.11
CA GLU A 69 -16.36 -9.08 -5.19
C GLU A 69 -17.12 -7.75 -5.32
N HIS A 70 -18.08 -7.70 -6.25
CA HIS A 70 -18.89 -6.53 -6.58
C HIS A 70 -18.14 -5.30 -7.16
N ALA A 71 -16.82 -5.38 -7.38
CA ALA A 71 -16.08 -4.34 -8.06
C ALA A 71 -16.06 -4.55 -9.58
N SER A 72 -16.20 -3.48 -10.36
CA SER A 72 -15.97 -3.52 -11.80
C SER A 72 -14.46 -3.49 -12.10
N GLY A 73 -13.95 -4.57 -12.70
CA GLY A 73 -12.56 -4.72 -13.09
C GLY A 73 -11.61 -4.99 -11.91
N PRO A 74 -10.33 -5.29 -12.21
CA PRO A 74 -9.35 -5.58 -11.17
C PRO A 74 -9.01 -4.36 -10.33
N ARG A 75 -8.44 -4.63 -9.15
CA ARG A 75 -7.87 -3.64 -8.24
C ARG A 75 -6.43 -4.02 -7.95
N LEU A 76 -5.65 -3.04 -7.51
CA LEU A 76 -4.31 -3.29 -7.02
C LEU A 76 -4.39 -4.12 -5.73
N HIS A 77 -3.48 -5.09 -5.60
CA HIS A 77 -3.31 -5.87 -4.40
C HIS A 77 -3.08 -4.93 -3.20
N PRO A 78 -3.79 -5.09 -2.08
CA PRO A 78 -3.79 -4.10 -1.01
C PRO A 78 -2.41 -3.94 -0.35
N GLY A 79 -1.63 -5.03 -0.25
CA GLY A 79 -0.25 -4.96 0.22
C GLY A 79 0.67 -4.20 -0.75
N VAL A 80 0.43 -4.31 -2.06
CA VAL A 80 1.17 -3.55 -3.08
C VAL A 80 0.80 -2.08 -3.00
N GLN A 81 -0.50 -1.77 -2.89
CA GLN A 81 -0.96 -0.38 -2.78
C GLN A 81 -0.31 0.38 -1.60
N VAL A 82 -0.27 -0.24 -0.43
CA VAL A 82 0.33 0.34 0.77
C VAL A 82 1.85 0.50 0.60
N GLU A 83 2.53 -0.50 0.05
CA GLU A 83 3.98 -0.42 -0.20
C GLU A 83 4.33 0.79 -1.07
N LEU A 84 3.54 1.02 -2.11
CA LEU A 84 3.74 2.14 -3.02
C LEU A 84 3.48 3.49 -2.36
N TYR A 85 2.56 3.56 -1.40
CA TYR A 85 2.40 4.76 -0.57
C TYR A 85 3.61 4.98 0.33
N CYS A 86 4.15 3.93 0.95
CA CYS A 86 5.36 4.00 1.75
C CYS A 86 6.56 4.49 0.91
N GLU A 87 6.76 3.92 -0.28
CA GLU A 87 7.80 4.35 -1.23
C GLU A 87 7.62 5.82 -1.63
N TYR A 88 6.39 6.22 -1.99
CA TYR A 88 6.09 7.59 -2.38
C TYR A 88 6.42 8.60 -1.28
N LEU A 89 5.97 8.32 -0.05
CA LEU A 89 6.24 9.20 1.08
C LEU A 89 7.74 9.29 1.38
N THR A 90 8.45 8.15 1.33
CA THR A 90 9.90 8.10 1.56
C THR A 90 10.67 8.94 0.53
N ASP A 91 10.26 8.87 -0.74
CA ASP A 91 10.90 9.63 -1.81
C ASP A 91 10.66 11.14 -1.70
N PHE A 92 9.48 11.56 -1.22
CA PHE A 92 9.06 12.97 -1.29
C PHE A 92 9.21 13.74 0.02
N LEU A 93 9.08 13.08 1.17
CA LEU A 93 9.14 13.76 2.46
C LEU A 93 10.56 13.71 3.01
N GLY A 94 11.17 14.89 3.14
CA GLY A 94 12.53 15.04 3.67
C GLY A 94 12.72 14.42 5.05
N ILE A 95 11.68 14.43 5.91
CA ILE A 95 11.72 13.78 7.23
C ILE A 95 11.97 12.27 7.14
N LEU A 96 11.57 11.61 6.05
CA LEU A 96 11.70 10.16 5.86
C LEU A 96 12.98 9.78 5.10
N ALA A 97 13.55 10.71 4.34
CA ALA A 97 14.71 10.45 3.47
C ALA A 97 16.01 10.13 4.23
N GLU A 98 16.15 10.60 5.47
CA GLU A 98 17.37 10.48 6.28
C GLU A 98 17.23 9.46 7.43
N GLN A 99 16.07 8.82 7.56
CA GLN A 99 15.78 7.89 8.66
C GLN A 99 16.29 6.48 8.36
N GLN A 100 16.91 5.85 9.37
CA GLN A 100 17.26 4.43 9.32
C GLN A 100 16.02 3.53 9.38
N ASN A 101 14.89 4.07 9.82
CA ASN A 101 13.66 3.34 10.02
C ASN A 101 12.63 3.76 8.94
N PRO A 102 12.33 2.91 7.96
CA PRO A 102 11.40 3.26 6.90
C PRO A 102 9.98 3.42 7.45
N VAL A 103 9.19 4.28 6.80
CA VAL A 103 7.73 4.30 6.99
C VAL A 103 7.17 2.91 6.74
N ARG A 104 6.29 2.47 7.63
CA ARG A 104 5.69 1.14 7.62
C ARG A 104 4.32 1.15 6.98
N GLY A 105 3.82 -0.03 6.65
CA GLY A 105 2.61 -0.17 5.85
C GLY A 105 1.75 -1.35 6.28
N ALA A 106 0.47 -1.08 6.50
CA ALA A 106 -0.55 -2.07 6.75
C ALA A 106 -1.80 -1.84 5.89
N ALA A 107 -2.30 -2.88 5.24
CA ALA A 107 -3.66 -2.92 4.72
C ALA A 107 -4.55 -3.71 5.67
N TYR A 108 -5.69 -3.12 6.06
CA TYR A 108 -6.66 -3.75 6.95
C TYR A 108 -7.99 -4.00 6.25
N LEU A 109 -8.22 -5.26 5.85
CA LEU A 109 -9.45 -5.75 5.23
C LEU A 109 -10.43 -6.19 6.33
N HIS A 110 -11.19 -5.25 6.86
CA HIS A 110 -11.96 -5.46 8.08
C HIS A 110 -13.29 -6.21 7.90
N ASN A 111 -13.70 -6.45 6.65
CA ASN A 111 -14.88 -7.26 6.32
C ASN A 111 -14.51 -8.70 5.91
N ALA A 112 -13.25 -8.94 5.50
CA ALA A 112 -12.78 -10.26 5.05
C ALA A 112 -12.22 -11.12 6.19
N THR A 113 -12.31 -12.44 6.03
CA THR A 113 -11.51 -13.44 6.75
C THR A 113 -10.34 -13.90 5.88
N ASP A 114 -9.38 -14.66 6.43
CA ASP A 114 -8.26 -15.16 5.61
C ASP A 114 -8.72 -16.11 4.51
N ARG A 115 -9.85 -16.81 4.72
CA ARG A 115 -10.39 -17.70 3.71
C ARG A 115 -10.89 -16.92 2.50
N ASP A 116 -11.45 -15.74 2.72
CA ASP A 116 -12.08 -14.93 1.68
C ASP A 116 -11.05 -14.18 0.80
N ILE A 117 -9.79 -14.15 1.25
CA ILE A 117 -8.69 -13.48 0.57
C ILE A 117 -7.41 -14.32 0.54
N ARG A 118 -7.55 -15.65 0.46
CA ARG A 118 -6.42 -16.58 0.62
C ARG A 118 -5.25 -16.25 -0.30
N ASP A 119 -5.55 -16.00 -1.57
CA ASP A 119 -4.56 -15.77 -2.62
C ASP A 119 -3.73 -14.50 -2.39
N LEU A 120 -4.26 -13.53 -1.64
CA LEU A 120 -3.55 -12.29 -1.31
C LEU A 120 -2.36 -12.54 -0.36
N PHE A 121 -2.30 -13.69 0.29
CA PHE A 121 -1.17 -14.06 1.14
C PHE A 121 -0.03 -14.77 0.40
N ASP A 122 -0.20 -15.10 -0.89
CA ASP A 122 0.84 -15.77 -1.69
C ASP A 122 2.03 -14.83 -1.94
N ARG A 123 1.79 -13.51 -1.97
CA ARG A 123 2.85 -12.51 -2.00
C ARG A 123 3.52 -12.40 -0.63
N GLN A 124 4.84 -12.54 -0.61
CA GLN A 124 5.63 -12.36 0.61
C GLN A 124 5.46 -10.95 1.17
N ALA A 125 4.99 -10.85 2.42
CA ALA A 125 4.79 -9.58 3.08
C ALA A 125 6.12 -8.97 3.58
N THR A 126 6.27 -7.67 3.37
CA THR A 126 7.31 -6.79 3.93
C THR A 126 6.75 -5.96 5.07
N GLU A 127 7.59 -5.19 5.76
CA GLU A 127 7.15 -4.23 6.78
C GLU A 127 6.29 -3.08 6.22
N GLN A 128 6.33 -2.88 4.90
CA GLN A 128 5.57 -1.87 4.15
C GLN A 128 4.34 -2.44 3.44
N SER A 129 4.07 -3.74 3.52
CA SER A 129 2.99 -4.39 2.77
C SER A 129 2.17 -5.38 3.60
N ARG A 130 2.19 -5.27 4.93
CA ARG A 130 1.47 -6.19 5.82
C ARG A 130 -0.03 -6.16 5.53
N ILE A 131 -0.66 -7.33 5.55
CA ILE A 131 -2.11 -7.48 5.37
C ILE A 131 -2.72 -8.07 6.64
N PHE A 132 -3.79 -7.44 7.10
CA PHE A 132 -4.59 -7.90 8.22
C PHE A 132 -6.06 -8.05 7.80
N THR A 133 -6.70 -9.09 8.30
CA THR A 133 -8.13 -9.38 8.10
C THR A 133 -8.90 -9.17 9.40
N LYS A 134 -10.23 -9.22 9.34
CA LYS A 134 -11.10 -9.13 10.53
C LYS A 134 -10.68 -10.08 11.65
N GLN A 135 -10.36 -11.33 11.31
CA GLN A 135 -9.98 -12.36 12.29
C GLN A 135 -8.54 -12.19 12.81
N ARG A 136 -7.68 -11.45 12.09
CA ARG A 136 -6.31 -11.11 12.49
C ARG A 136 -6.22 -9.80 13.26
N ARG A 137 -7.34 -9.27 13.78
CA ARG A 137 -7.36 -8.06 14.60
C ARG A 137 -6.30 -8.07 15.69
N GLY A 138 -6.14 -9.17 16.44
CA GLY A 138 -5.11 -9.28 17.47
C GLY A 138 -3.68 -9.07 16.92
N GLN A 139 -3.35 -9.70 15.80
CA GLN A 139 -2.06 -9.53 15.12
C GLN A 139 -1.85 -8.09 14.63
N PHE A 140 -2.92 -7.41 14.20
CA PHE A 140 -2.86 -6.00 13.85
C PHE A 140 -2.53 -5.13 15.07
N LEU A 141 -3.18 -5.35 16.21
CA LEU A 141 -2.87 -4.60 17.43
C LEU A 141 -1.41 -4.83 17.89
N ASP A 142 -0.93 -6.08 17.81
CA ASP A 142 0.45 -6.41 18.17
C ASP A 142 1.47 -5.78 17.21
N TYR A 143 1.15 -5.74 15.92
CA TYR A 143 1.95 -5.02 14.92
C TYR A 143 2.03 -3.53 15.26
N LEU A 144 0.91 -2.89 15.59
CA LEU A 144 0.89 -1.48 16.01
C LEU A 144 1.77 -1.26 17.25
N ARG A 145 1.64 -2.10 18.29
CA ARG A 145 2.44 -2.01 19.52
C ARG A 145 3.93 -2.27 19.31
N THR A 146 4.28 -3.05 18.29
CA THR A 146 5.69 -3.31 17.94
C THR A 146 6.37 -2.05 17.39
N HIS A 147 5.59 -1.13 16.81
CA HIS A 147 6.12 0.01 16.07
C HIS A 147 5.73 1.38 16.63
N LEU A 148 4.78 1.43 17.56
CA LEU A 148 4.30 2.66 18.17
C LEU A 148 4.30 2.50 19.69
N ALA A 149 4.93 3.43 20.39
CA ALA A 149 4.89 3.48 21.84
C ALA A 149 3.58 4.13 22.34
N PRO A 150 3.14 3.83 23.58
CA PRO A 150 2.00 4.50 24.22
C PRO A 150 2.37 5.92 24.70
N ALA A 151 2.84 6.75 23.78
CA ALA A 151 3.28 8.12 24.01
C ALA A 151 2.65 9.06 22.96
N SER A 152 2.70 10.37 23.23
CA SER A 152 2.13 11.37 22.33
C SER A 152 2.83 11.38 20.97
N GLY A 153 2.05 11.22 19.91
CA GLY A 153 2.49 11.35 18.52
C GLY A 153 2.47 12.77 17.96
N ALA A 154 1.99 13.76 18.73
CA ALA A 154 1.79 15.14 18.26
C ALA A 154 3.04 15.74 17.62
N GLY A 155 4.20 15.57 18.27
CA GLY A 155 5.47 16.07 17.72
C GLY A 155 5.88 15.38 16.41
N ALA A 156 5.66 14.07 16.29
CA ALA A 156 5.94 13.33 15.06
C ALA A 156 4.98 13.76 13.93
N ALA A 157 3.70 13.95 14.26
CA ALA A 157 2.68 14.43 13.32
C ALA A 157 3.00 15.86 12.82
N ASP A 158 3.36 16.77 13.71
CA ASP A 158 3.75 18.15 13.36
C ASP A 158 4.94 18.15 12.40
N ARG A 159 5.99 17.37 12.70
CA ARG A 159 7.15 17.24 11.81
C ARG A 159 6.80 16.59 10.47
N PHE A 160 5.91 15.60 10.46
CA PHE A 160 5.44 14.96 9.23
C PHE A 160 4.68 15.95 8.33
N LEU A 161 3.75 16.72 8.91
CA LEU A 161 2.94 17.70 8.19
C LEU A 161 3.75 18.90 7.70
N THR A 162 4.78 19.30 8.45
CA THR A 162 5.67 20.42 8.09
C THR A 162 6.92 19.99 7.32
N SER A 163 7.07 18.70 7.04
CA SER A 163 8.22 18.15 6.32
C SER A 163 8.37 18.81 4.95
N SER A 164 9.59 19.23 4.62
CA SER A 164 9.89 19.75 3.29
C SER A 164 9.60 18.68 2.23
N VAL A 165 8.82 19.04 1.22
CA VAL A 165 8.64 18.21 0.02
C VAL A 165 9.87 18.38 -0.86
N ARG A 166 10.68 17.33 -1.00
CA ARG A 166 11.85 17.32 -1.88
C ARG A 166 11.48 16.61 -3.19
N PRO A 167 11.73 17.21 -4.37
CA PRO A 167 11.62 16.47 -5.62
C PRO A 167 12.67 15.36 -5.66
N SER A 168 12.26 14.09 -5.65
CA SER A 168 13.18 12.96 -5.72
C SER A 168 13.71 12.74 -7.15
N ARG A 169 14.85 12.04 -7.29
CA ARG A 169 15.36 11.60 -8.61
C ARG A 169 14.36 10.72 -9.38
N HIS A 170 13.45 10.04 -8.68
CA HIS A 170 12.35 9.26 -9.26
C HIS A 170 11.27 10.13 -9.92
N LEU A 171 11.05 11.34 -9.41
CA LEU A 171 10.07 12.30 -9.94
C LEU A 171 10.43 12.75 -11.37
N LEU A 172 11.73 12.90 -11.68
CA LEU A 172 12.18 13.12 -13.06
C LEU A 172 11.85 11.95 -13.98
N ARG A 173 11.85 10.71 -13.46
CA ARG A 173 11.49 9.51 -14.23
C ARG A 173 9.99 9.43 -14.48
N TYR A 174 9.16 9.69 -13.46
CA TYR A 174 7.70 9.69 -13.58
C TYR A 174 7.16 10.88 -14.40
N ALA A 175 7.73 12.08 -14.23
CA ALA A 175 7.35 13.26 -15.01
C ALA A 175 7.62 13.08 -16.51
N THR A 176 8.64 12.31 -16.90
CA THR A 176 8.96 12.07 -18.32
C THR A 176 7.98 11.11 -19.00
N GLN A 177 7.32 10.23 -18.23
CA GLN A 177 6.24 9.36 -18.73
C GLN A 177 4.88 10.07 -18.76
N GLU A 178 4.58 10.89 -17.75
CA GLU A 178 3.31 11.63 -17.65
C GLU A 178 3.21 12.86 -18.59
N LEU A 179 4.33 13.44 -19.02
CA LEU A 179 4.31 14.61 -19.92
C LEU A 179 3.87 14.30 -21.36
N LYS A 180 3.65 13.03 -21.72
CA LYS A 180 3.21 12.64 -23.08
C LYS A 180 1.70 12.57 -23.29
N ASP A 181 0.87 12.59 -22.25
CA ASP A 181 -0.59 12.57 -22.43
C ASP A 181 -1.28 13.74 -21.71
N ARG A 182 -1.68 14.72 -22.51
CA ARG A 182 -2.40 15.90 -22.05
C ARG A 182 -3.89 15.60 -21.90
N SER A 183 -4.32 15.20 -20.71
CA SER A 183 -5.70 15.46 -20.26
C SER A 183 -5.87 15.24 -18.76
N ARG A 184 -6.16 16.34 -18.06
CA ARG A 184 -6.87 16.45 -16.76
C ARG A 184 -6.51 15.43 -15.67
N PHE A 185 -5.82 15.95 -14.65
CA PHE A 185 -5.61 15.39 -13.32
C PHE A 185 -6.76 14.52 -12.79
N THR A 186 -6.67 13.22 -13.00
CA THR A 186 -7.23 12.15 -12.17
C THR A 186 -6.38 10.91 -12.48
N LEU A 187 -6.18 10.05 -11.48
CA LEU A 187 -5.79 8.63 -11.60
C LEU A 187 -4.30 8.28 -11.49
N LEU A 188 -3.94 7.63 -10.40
CA LEU A 188 -2.90 6.57 -10.40
C LEU A 188 -3.47 5.21 -9.97
N ASP A 189 -4.77 5.10 -9.65
CA ASP A 189 -5.39 3.78 -9.46
C ASP A 189 -5.65 3.15 -10.82
N GLU A 190 -6.21 3.88 -11.78
CA GLU A 190 -6.41 3.37 -13.13
C GLU A 190 -5.10 3.28 -13.94
N GLN A 191 -4.07 4.09 -13.68
CA GLN A 191 -2.83 4.03 -14.46
C GLN A 191 -1.88 2.89 -14.04
N ARG A 192 -1.73 2.59 -12.74
CA ARG A 192 -0.99 1.39 -12.32
C ARG A 192 -1.76 0.13 -12.68
N VAL A 193 -3.08 0.11 -12.47
CA VAL A 193 -3.92 -1.01 -12.93
C VAL A 193 -3.82 -1.16 -14.45
N ALA A 194 -3.85 -0.08 -15.24
CA ALA A 194 -3.65 -0.16 -16.69
C ALA A 194 -2.23 -0.63 -17.07
N TYR A 195 -1.19 -0.16 -16.39
CA TYR A 195 0.18 -0.62 -16.61
C TYR A 195 0.34 -2.12 -16.31
N GLU A 196 -0.15 -2.57 -15.15
CA GLU A 196 -0.14 -3.98 -14.75
C GLU A 196 -1.04 -4.82 -15.66
N LEU A 197 -2.22 -4.32 -16.07
CA LEU A 197 -3.09 -4.99 -17.05
C LEU A 197 -2.39 -5.18 -18.39
N VAL A 198 -1.65 -4.18 -18.86
CA VAL A 198 -0.87 -4.27 -20.11
C VAL A 198 0.27 -5.27 -19.95
N LEU A 199 1.02 -5.23 -18.84
CA LEU A 199 2.10 -6.16 -18.57
C LEU A 199 1.58 -7.61 -18.48
N HIS A 200 0.48 -7.81 -17.77
CA HIS A 200 -0.18 -9.11 -17.61
C HIS A 200 -0.72 -9.65 -18.94
N ALA A 201 -1.31 -8.80 -19.78
CA ALA A 201 -1.74 -9.20 -21.13
C ALA A 201 -0.55 -9.63 -22.02
N VAL A 202 0.60 -8.97 -21.89
CA VAL A 202 1.82 -9.32 -22.63
C VAL A 202 2.39 -10.67 -22.15
N GLU A 203 2.43 -10.92 -20.84
CA GLU A 203 2.89 -12.20 -20.27
C GLU A 203 1.96 -13.37 -20.65
N LYS A 204 0.65 -13.14 -20.67
CA LYS A 204 -0.36 -14.12 -21.11
C LYS A 204 -0.19 -14.47 -22.59
N ALA A 205 0.08 -13.48 -23.44
CA ALA A 205 0.35 -13.71 -24.87
C ALA A 205 1.63 -14.55 -25.07
N GLN A 206 2.70 -14.25 -24.33
CA GLN A 206 3.97 -14.99 -24.43
C GLN A 206 3.89 -16.43 -23.90
N SER A 207 3.08 -16.68 -22.87
CA SER A 207 2.87 -18.03 -22.32
C SER A 207 1.94 -18.90 -23.17
N ALA A 208 0.98 -18.30 -23.88
CA ALA A 208 0.12 -18.98 -24.86
C ALA A 208 0.88 -19.40 -26.13
N ASP A 209 1.77 -18.54 -26.64
CA ASP A 209 2.63 -18.85 -27.79
C ASP A 209 3.56 -20.05 -27.50
N ARG A 210 4.02 -20.17 -26.24
CA ARG A 210 4.88 -21.28 -25.80
C ARG A 210 4.15 -22.62 -25.66
N LYS A 211 2.81 -22.61 -25.59
CA LYS A 211 1.96 -23.82 -25.51
C LYS A 211 1.43 -24.28 -26.88
N THR A 212 1.60 -23.49 -27.93
CA THR A 212 1.08 -23.76 -29.29
C THR A 212 2.17 -24.25 -30.25
N ALA A 213 3.24 -24.86 -29.74
CA ALA A 213 4.10 -25.72 -30.54
C ALA A 213 3.69 -27.19 -30.33
N PRO A 214 2.66 -27.71 -31.04
CA PRO A 214 2.65 -29.13 -31.34
C PRO A 214 3.79 -29.38 -32.32
N GLY A 215 4.60 -30.39 -32.03
CA GLY A 215 5.65 -30.81 -32.93
C GLY A 215 5.09 -31.10 -34.31
N ASP A 216 5.67 -30.46 -35.32
CA ASP A 216 5.64 -30.95 -36.68
C ASP A 216 6.38 -32.29 -36.67
N ASP A 217 5.60 -33.35 -36.59
CA ASP A 217 6.01 -34.70 -36.95
C ASP A 217 5.34 -35.03 -38.29
N LEU A 218 6.12 -35.71 -39.14
CA LEU A 218 5.79 -36.34 -40.42
C LEU A 218 6.08 -35.55 -41.71
N GLY A 219 7.08 -36.05 -42.46
CA GLY A 219 7.14 -35.93 -43.92
C GLY A 219 8.54 -36.00 -44.50
#